data_AF-A0A958Z099-F1
#
_entry.id   AF-A0A958Z099-F1
#
_cell.length_a   1.000
_cell.length_b   1.000
_cell.length_c   1.000
_cell.angle_alpha   90.00
_cell.angle_beta   90.00
_cell.angle_gamma   90.00
#
_symmetry.space_group_name_H-M   'P 1'
#
loop_
_entity.id
_entity.type
_entity.pdbx_description
1 polymer ?
#
loop_
_entity_poly.entity_id
_entity_poly.type
_entity_poly.pdbx_seq_one_letter_code
_entity_poly.pdbx_strand_id
1 'polypeptide(L)'
;METTKLISIQQFCKYYNVPKTFINALHEYELVEIIVTNDDNYLKTAQLNEVEKMMRLHYDLDINLEGIDAIYNLLKQVESLQNEIVTLKNRLDFYENF
;
A
#
# COMPACT_ATOMS: atom_id res chain seq x y z
N MET A 1 0.99 -17.96 -13.54
CA MET A 1 0.59 -18.44 -12.20
C MET A 1 1.40 -17.64 -11.20
N GLU A 2 0.84 -16.54 -10.70
CA GLU A 2 1.49 -15.69 -9.70
C GLU A 2 1.68 -16.53 -8.42
N THR A 3 2.93 -16.81 -8.06
CA THR A 3 3.22 -17.39 -6.76
C THR A 3 2.92 -16.30 -5.75
N THR A 4 1.81 -16.41 -5.02
CA THR A 4 1.49 -15.55 -3.89
C THR A 4 2.56 -15.78 -2.82
N LYS A 5 3.66 -15.03 -2.93
CA LYS A 5 4.70 -15.03 -1.91
C LYS A 5 4.11 -14.34 -0.69
N LEU A 6 4.06 -15.09 0.40
CA LEU A 6 3.53 -14.65 1.68
C LEU A 6 4.70 -14.48 2.65
N ILE A 7 4.64 -13.45 3.48
CA ILE A 7 5.55 -13.23 4.60
C ILE A 7 4.76 -13.24 5.89
N SER A 8 5.26 -13.95 6.90
CA SER A 8 4.64 -13.94 8.24
C SER A 8 4.74 -12.55 8.86
N ILE A 9 3.62 -12.05 9.41
CA ILE A 9 3.61 -10.78 10.15
C ILE A 9 4.59 -10.81 11.31
N GLN A 10 4.79 -11.96 11.97
CA GLN A 10 5.77 -12.08 13.05
C GLN A 10 7.21 -11.81 12.57
N GLN A 11 7.58 -12.36 11.41
CA GLN A 11 8.90 -12.16 10.83
C GLN A 11 9.08 -10.71 10.38
N PHE A 12 8.05 -10.13 9.76
CA PHE A 12 8.03 -8.73 9.36
C PHE A 12 8.22 -7.80 10.57
N CYS A 13 7.38 -7.93 11.60
CA CYS A 13 7.46 -7.14 12.83
C CYS A 13 8.83 -7.25 13.52
N LYS A 14 9.45 -8.44 13.50
CA LYS A 14 10.77 -8.65 14.08
C LYS A 14 11.89 -7.98 13.27
N TYR A 15 11.83 -8.04 11.94
CA TYR A 15 12.85 -7.45 11.07
C TYR A 15 12.81 -5.92 11.10
N TYR A 16 11.61 -5.36 11.01
CA TYR A 16 11.40 -3.91 10.98
C TYR A 16 11.22 -3.27 12.37
N ASN A 17 11.25 -4.08 13.43
CA ASN A 17 11.06 -3.67 14.82
C ASN A 17 9.75 -2.86 15.04
N VAL A 18 8.67 -3.31 14.42
CA VAL A 18 7.34 -2.67 14.45
C VAL A 18 6.35 -3.54 15.22
N PRO A 19 5.51 -2.96 16.09
CA PRO A 19 4.51 -3.72 16.81
C PRO A 19 3.43 -4.27 15.88
N LYS A 20 2.92 -5.47 16.19
CA LYS A 20 1.79 -6.08 15.45
C LYS A 20 0.54 -5.21 15.45
N THR A 21 0.36 -4.38 16.50
CA THR A 21 -0.76 -3.44 16.61
C THR A 21 -0.78 -2.44 15.46
N PHE A 22 0.39 -2.02 14.96
CA PHE A 22 0.47 -1.14 13.80
C PHE A 22 -0.07 -1.82 12.54
N ILE A 23 0.34 -3.07 12.28
CA ILE A 23 -0.14 -3.83 11.11
C ILE A 23 -1.63 -4.13 11.21
N ASN A 24 -2.12 -4.45 12.40
CA ASN A 24 -3.56 -4.62 12.62
C ASN A 24 -4.33 -3.33 12.38
N ALA A 25 -3.80 -2.18 12.82
CA ALA A 25 -4.44 -0.91 12.56
C ALA A 25 -4.46 -0.57 11.08
N LEU A 26 -3.35 -0.78 10.35
CA LEU A 26 -3.33 -0.62 8.89
C LEU A 26 -4.37 -1.53 8.20
N HIS A 27 -4.61 -2.72 8.73
CA HIS A 27 -5.64 -3.62 8.20
C HIS A 27 -7.06 -3.11 8.49
N GLU A 28 -7.30 -2.50 9.66
CA GLU A 28 -8.59 -1.87 9.99
C GLU A 28 -8.91 -0.69 9.07
N TYR A 29 -7.90 0.05 8.61
CA TYR A 29 -8.04 1.09 7.60
C TYR A 29 -8.08 0.57 6.16
N GLU A 30 -8.13 -0.76 5.95
CA GLU A 30 -8.09 -1.40 4.63
C GLU A 30 -6.84 -1.02 3.79
N LEU A 31 -5.78 -0.53 4.44
CA LEU A 31 -4.53 -0.13 3.80
C LEU A 31 -3.65 -1.34 3.45
N VAL A 32 -3.81 -2.44 4.19
CA VAL A 32 -3.10 -3.71 3.98
C VAL A 32 -4.03 -4.90 4.10
N GLU A 33 -3.74 -5.97 3.37
CA GLU A 33 -4.52 -7.22 3.47
C GLU A 33 -3.77 -8.24 4.31
N ILE A 34 -4.45 -8.82 5.31
CA ILE A 34 -3.92 -9.90 6.13
C ILE A 34 -4.54 -11.21 5.68
N ILE A 35 -3.70 -12.18 5.31
CA ILE A 35 -4.11 -13.54 5.00
C ILE A 35 -3.87 -14.40 6.24
N VAL A 36 -4.93 -15.07 6.72
CA VAL A 36 -4.82 -16.04 7.81
C VAL A 36 -4.66 -17.44 7.21
N THR A 37 -3.62 -18.16 7.63
CA THR A 37 -3.38 -19.56 7.22
C THR A 37 -2.81 -20.33 8.40
N ASN A 38 -3.39 -21.48 8.74
CA ASN A 38 -2.96 -22.31 9.88
C ASN A 38 -2.81 -21.52 11.20
N ASP A 39 -3.78 -20.67 11.53
CA ASP A 39 -3.79 -19.77 12.69
C ASP A 39 -2.67 -18.70 12.73
N ASP A 40 -1.88 -18.58 11.67
CA ASP A 40 -0.87 -17.53 11.52
C ASP A 40 -1.30 -16.45 10.51
N ASN A 41 -0.87 -15.21 10.79
CA ASN A 41 -1.16 -14.06 9.94
C ASN A 41 0.01 -13.76 8.99
N TYR A 42 -0.33 -13.54 7.72
CA TYR A 42 0.61 -13.30 6.63
C TYR A 42 0.26 -12.04 5.83
N LEU A 43 1.28 -11.40 5.28
CA LEU A 43 1.19 -10.31 4.31
C LEU A 43 1.64 -10.79 2.94
N LYS A 44 1.03 -10.26 1.88
CA LYS A 44 1.51 -10.47 0.50
C LYS A 44 2.80 -9.70 0.30
N THR A 45 3.81 -10.30 -0.34
CA THR A 45 5.07 -9.58 -0.62
C THR A 45 4.88 -8.35 -1.50
N ALA A 46 3.85 -8.34 -2.35
CA ALA A 46 3.51 -7.19 -3.18
C ALA A 46 3.15 -5.94 -2.37
N GLN A 47 2.64 -6.11 -1.14
CA GLN A 47 2.24 -5.01 -0.26
C GLN A 47 3.38 -4.52 0.64
N LEU A 48 4.51 -5.24 0.74
CA LEU A 48 5.61 -4.87 1.63
C LEU A 48 6.14 -3.46 1.36
N ASN A 49 6.26 -3.09 0.08
CA ASN A 49 6.74 -1.76 -0.29
C ASN A 49 5.79 -0.66 0.19
N GLU A 50 4.48 -0.89 0.11
CA GLU A 50 3.48 0.06 0.61
C GLU A 50 3.48 0.13 2.13
N VAL A 51 3.59 -1.02 2.82
CA VAL A 51 3.72 -1.05 4.29
C VAL A 51 4.97 -0.30 4.75
N GLU A 52 6.10 -0.46 4.07
CA GLU A 52 7.33 0.29 4.37
C GLU A 52 7.15 1.80 4.21
N LYS A 53 6.47 2.26 3.15
CA LYS A 53 6.17 3.69 2.97
C LYS A 53 5.30 4.22 4.12
N MET A 54 4.24 3.50 4.48
CA MET A 54 3.36 3.86 5.59
C MET A 54 4.10 3.87 6.92
N MET A 55 5.00 2.91 7.14
CA MET A 55 5.87 2.91 8.31
C MET A 55 6.75 4.15 8.36
N ARG A 56 7.38 4.55 7.26
CA ARG A 56 8.21 5.77 7.22
C ARG A 56 7.37 7.02 7.49
N LEU A 57 6.15 7.10 6.94
CA LEU A 57 5.22 8.19 7.25
C LEU A 57 4.90 8.24 8.76
N HIS A 58 4.67 7.08 9.39
CA HIS A 58 4.36 7.02 10.82
C HIS A 58 5.56 7.33 11.71
N TYR A 59 6.67 6.62 11.50
CA TYR A 59 7.81 6.60 12.42
C TYR A 59 8.86 7.67 12.12
N ASP A 60 9.04 8.06 10.85
CA ASP A 60 10.04 9.06 10.47
C ASP A 60 9.44 10.47 10.40
N LEU A 61 8.16 10.57 10.02
CA LEU A 61 7.46 11.84 9.80
C LEU A 61 6.39 12.15 10.86
N ASP A 62 6.24 11.28 11.86
CA ASP A 62 5.31 11.42 12.99
C ASP A 62 3.84 11.66 12.56
N ILE A 63 3.45 11.01 11.46
CA ILE A 63 2.08 11.09 10.93
C ILE A 63 1.23 10.01 11.59
N ASN A 64 0.08 10.38 12.14
CA ASN A 64 -0.87 9.43 12.70
C ASN A 64 -1.51 8.52 11.63
N LEU A 65 -2.18 7.45 12.07
CA LEU A 65 -2.81 6.49 11.16
C LEU A 65 -3.92 7.11 10.32
N GLU A 66 -4.70 8.03 10.88
CA GLU A 66 -5.73 8.79 10.15
C GLU A 66 -5.12 9.67 9.06
N GLY A 67 -3.94 10.26 9.34
CA GLY A 67 -3.18 11.03 8.37
C GLY A 67 -2.62 10.14 7.26
N ILE A 68 -2.15 8.93 7.59
CA ILE A 68 -1.70 7.96 6.60
C ILE A 68 -2.84 7.53 5.68
N ASP A 69 -4.02 7.22 6.22
CA ASP A 69 -5.20 6.89 5.42
C ASP A 69 -5.61 8.03 4.49
N ALA A 70 -5.66 9.26 5.02
CA ALA A 70 -5.95 10.45 4.21
C ALA A 70 -4.93 10.64 3.07
N ILE A 71 -3.63 10.52 3.37
CA ILE A 71 -2.55 10.63 2.38
C ILE A 71 -2.68 9.53 1.32
N TYR A 72 -2.93 8.30 1.74
CA TYR A 72 -3.08 7.16 0.83
C TYR A 72 -4.26 7.37 -0.14
N ASN A 73 -5.41 7.80 0.38
CA ASN A 73 -6.59 8.10 -0.42
C ASN A 73 -6.35 9.26 -1.40
N LEU A 74 -5.60 10.30 -1.00
CA LEU A 74 -5.22 11.41 -1.87
C LEU A 74 -4.24 10.96 -2.96
N LEU A 75 -3.22 10.17 -2.62
CA LEU A 75 -2.27 9.62 -3.58
C LEU A 75 -2.97 8.79 -4.65
N LYS A 76 -3.93 7.94 -4.25
CA LYS A 76 -4.73 7.14 -5.17
C LYS A 76 -5.57 8.01 -6.13
N GLN A 77 -6.15 9.10 -5.63
CA GLN A 77 -6.88 10.05 -6.46
C GLN A 77 -5.95 10.75 -7.46
N VAL A 78 -4.76 11.18 -7.02
CA VAL A 78 -3.76 11.81 -7.90
C VAL A 78 -3.30 10.84 -8.99
N GLU A 79 -3.02 9.58 -8.65
CA GLU A 79 -2.63 8.55 -9.62
C GLU A 79 -3.75 8.29 -10.64
N SER A 80 -5.01 8.21 -10.19
CA SER A 80 -6.16 8.08 -11.08
C SER A 80 -6.27 9.25 -12.07
N LEU A 81 -6.11 10.49 -11.59
CA LEU A 81 -6.14 11.68 -12.43
C LEU A 81 -4.97 11.71 -13.42
N GLN A 82 -3.77 11.31 -13.00
CA GLN A 82 -2.61 11.22 -13.89
C GLN A 82 -2.84 10.19 -15.00
N ASN A 83 -3.42 9.02 -14.67
CA ASN A 83 -3.77 8.00 -15.65
C ASN A 83 -4.83 8.48 -16.65
N GLU A 84 -5.81 9.27 -16.19
CA GLU A 84 -6.80 9.89 -17.07
C GLU A 84 -6.15 10.89 -18.02
N ILE A 85 -5.26 11.76 -17.52
CA ILE A 85 -4.50 12.71 -18.35
C ILE A 85 -3.68 11.98 -19.42
N VAL A 86 -2.96 10.92 -19.04
CA VAL A 86 -2.18 10.10 -20.00
C VAL A 86 -3.10 9.50 -21.06
N THR A 87 -4.24 8.96 -20.65
CA THR A 87 -5.24 8.38 -21.56
C THR A 87 -5.78 9.43 -22.55
N LEU A 88 -6.11 10.63 -22.05
CA LEU A 88 -6.60 11.73 -22.87
C LEU A 88 -5.53 12.24 -23.85
N LYS A 89 -4.28 12.38 -23.40
CA LYS A 89 -3.15 12.75 -24.27
C LYS A 89 -2.95 11.74 -25.39
N ASN A 90 -2.91 10.44 -25.07
CA ASN A 90 -2.76 9.39 -26.07
C ASN A 90 -3.90 9.41 -27.11
N ARG A 91 -5.13 9.73 -26.70
CA ARG A 91 -6.27 9.89 -27.61
C ARG A 91 -6.13 11.13 -28.48
N LEU A 92 -5.70 12.25 -27.92
CA LEU A 92 -5.47 13.49 -28.66
C LEU A 92 -4.36 13.29 -29.71
N ASP A 93 -3.23 12.70 -29.31
CA ASP A 93 -2.12 12.37 -30.20
C ASP A 93 -2.58 11.46 -31.35
N PHE A 94 -3.47 10.51 -31.10
CA PHE A 94 -4.03 9.69 -32.18
C PHE A 94 -4.81 10.53 -33.21
N TYR A 95 -5.59 11.52 -32.78
CA TYR A 95 -6.36 12.37 -33.70
C TYR A 95 -5.52 13.46 -34.38
N GLU A 96 -4.47 13.97 -33.74
CA GLU A 96 -3.59 15.01 -34.30
C GLU A 96 -2.55 14.46 -35.28
N ASN A 97 -2.25 13.16 -35.23
CA ASN A 97 -1.35 12.48 -36.17
C ASN A 97 -2.07 11.90 -37.42
N PHE A 98 -3.32 12.30 -37.65
CA PHE A 98 -4.09 12.09 -38.89
C PHE A 98 -4.24 13.41 -39.65
#